data_AF-A0A1D7NHV9-F1
#
_entry.id   AF-A0A1D7NHV9-F1
#
_cell.length_a   1.000
_cell.length_b   1.000
_cell.length_c   1.000
_cell.angle_alpha   90.00
_cell.angle_beta   90.00
_cell.angle_gamma   90.00
#
_symmetry.space_group_name_H-M   'P 1'
#
loop_
_entity.id
_entity.type
_entity.pdbx_description
1 polymer ?
#
loop_
_entity_poly.entity_id
_entity_poly.type
_entity_poly.pdbx_seq_one_letter_code
_entity_poly.pdbx_strand_id
1 'polypeptide(L)'
;MSGEAVLPGDLARRVIDPHAYAQWDGLLDTFDHIRAETPVVKVQPDTPGLFDPFWLVTRYDDVMRISKDNATFLNNPRPVVFSFNQAIEFSRAATGSNMLVDSLVVFDAPIHPKYRKLTQEWFMPRNLARLEDELRALAARTVDRMLEQAKTSGDEVDFVKEVSGPYPLRVVMQILGVPPEDEFRMQMLTQQLFGGQDKDLSGSGMDQMTPEQVVQIVAGAVKTFEDYFAGIAEDRRKNPTEDVASVIANALVDGQPLPRATWRDITSSLPPPGMTPPRQAPQARCRRSPATPNNTPASAPIARCFPALSRRRSAGPAPCSTSCAPRPRTSNWAGSR
;
A
#
# COMPACT_ATOMS: atom_id res chain seq x y z
N MET A 1 13.39 -12.12 -34.33
CA MET A 1 12.30 -11.50 -33.55
C MET A 1 11.83 -12.53 -32.53
N SER A 2 12.40 -12.56 -31.32
CA SER A 2 11.82 -13.43 -30.29
C SER A 2 10.50 -12.78 -29.87
N GLY A 3 9.39 -13.50 -30.04
CA GLY A 3 8.08 -13.03 -29.60
C GLY A 3 8.13 -12.65 -28.12
N GLU A 4 7.41 -11.58 -27.77
CA GLU A 4 7.20 -11.18 -26.38
C GLU A 4 6.62 -12.37 -25.60
N ALA A 5 7.25 -12.78 -24.50
CA ALA A 5 6.75 -13.89 -23.70
C ALA A 5 5.42 -13.47 -23.05
N VAL A 6 4.32 -14.11 -23.45
CA VAL A 6 2.97 -13.88 -22.92
C VAL A 6 2.58 -15.05 -22.03
N LEU A 7 2.08 -14.74 -20.84
CA LEU A 7 1.62 -15.74 -19.89
C LEU A 7 0.34 -16.39 -20.40
N PRO A 8 0.23 -17.74 -20.38
CA PRO A 8 -1.01 -18.45 -20.75
C PRO A 8 -2.23 -17.91 -19.99
N GLY A 9 -3.41 -17.90 -20.65
CA GLY A 9 -4.61 -17.22 -20.14
C GLY A 9 -5.09 -17.73 -18.77
N ASP A 10 -4.97 -19.03 -18.50
CA ASP A 10 -5.28 -19.64 -17.19
C ASP A 10 -4.35 -19.12 -16.09
N LEU A 11 -3.04 -19.08 -16.34
CA LEU A 11 -2.05 -18.53 -15.41
C LEU A 11 -2.21 -17.01 -15.26
N ALA A 12 -2.51 -16.30 -16.36
CA ALA A 12 -2.78 -14.86 -16.38
C ALA A 12 -3.98 -14.48 -15.51
N ARG A 13 -5.07 -15.26 -15.54
CA ARG A 13 -6.21 -15.09 -14.62
C ARG A 13 -5.80 -15.37 -13.19
N ARG A 14 -5.07 -16.46 -12.95
CA ARG A 14 -4.69 -16.89 -11.59
C ARG A 14 -3.86 -15.85 -10.85
N VAL A 15 -2.92 -15.17 -11.52
CA VAL A 15 -2.05 -14.16 -10.89
C VAL A 15 -2.76 -12.84 -10.55
N ILE A 16 -3.97 -12.63 -11.05
CA ILE A 16 -4.79 -11.44 -10.75
C ILE A 16 -6.07 -11.74 -9.97
N ASP A 17 -6.43 -13.02 -9.80
CA ASP A 17 -7.64 -13.47 -9.12
C ASP A 17 -7.51 -13.35 -7.60
N PRO A 18 -8.32 -12.51 -6.91
CA PRO A 18 -8.31 -12.39 -5.46
C PRO A 18 -8.49 -13.73 -4.72
N HIS A 19 -9.26 -14.67 -5.29
CA HIS A 19 -9.47 -15.98 -4.67
C HIS A 19 -8.19 -16.82 -4.63
N ALA A 20 -7.31 -16.68 -5.61
CA ALA A 20 -6.01 -17.35 -5.61
C ALA A 20 -5.13 -16.86 -4.45
N TYR A 21 -5.20 -15.57 -4.12
CA TYR A 21 -4.49 -15.00 -2.96
C TYR A 21 -5.10 -15.40 -1.61
N ALA A 22 -6.41 -15.64 -1.56
CA ALA A 22 -7.07 -16.18 -0.36
C ALA A 22 -6.67 -17.64 -0.09
N GLN A 23 -6.55 -18.47 -1.14
CA GLN A 23 -6.14 -19.87 -1.03
C GLN A 23 -4.64 -20.05 -0.75
N TRP A 24 -3.81 -19.12 -1.24
CA TRP A 24 -2.36 -19.02 -1.01
C TRP A 24 -1.49 -20.16 -1.58
N ASP A 25 -1.75 -21.42 -1.21
CA ASP A 25 -0.84 -22.55 -1.45
C ASP A 25 -0.54 -22.76 -2.93
N GLY A 26 -1.57 -22.84 -3.78
CA GLY A 26 -1.37 -23.06 -5.22
C GLY A 26 -0.87 -21.83 -6.00
N LEU A 27 -0.98 -20.63 -5.42
CA LEU A 27 -0.47 -19.41 -6.04
C LEU A 27 1.05 -19.30 -5.91
N LEU A 28 1.62 -19.76 -4.78
CA LEU A 28 3.08 -19.78 -4.61
C LEU A 28 3.77 -20.72 -5.60
N ASP A 29 3.21 -21.92 -5.82
CA ASP A 29 3.72 -22.86 -6.83
C ASP A 29 3.68 -22.25 -8.24
N THR A 30 2.61 -21.50 -8.54
CA THR A 30 2.48 -20.75 -9.79
C THR A 30 3.61 -19.72 -9.94
N PHE A 31 3.91 -18.98 -8.88
CA PHE A 31 5.02 -18.02 -8.91
C PHE A 31 6.41 -18.68 -8.95
N ASP A 32 6.58 -19.87 -8.38
CA ASP A 32 7.84 -20.63 -8.48
C ASP A 32 8.10 -21.07 -9.93
N HIS A 33 7.08 -21.59 -10.62
CA HIS A 33 7.17 -21.94 -12.03
C HIS A 33 7.48 -20.72 -12.90
N ILE A 34 6.75 -19.60 -12.74
CA ILE A 34 7.00 -18.36 -13.51
C ILE A 34 8.41 -17.83 -13.24
N ARG A 35 8.88 -17.83 -11.98
CA ARG A 35 10.26 -17.40 -11.63
C ARG A 35 11.35 -18.23 -12.32
N ALA A 36 11.12 -19.54 -12.44
CA ALA A 36 12.07 -20.48 -13.01
C ALA A 36 12.17 -20.33 -14.53
N GLU A 37 11.03 -20.19 -15.22
CA GLU A 37 10.97 -20.30 -16.69
C GLU A 37 10.91 -18.94 -17.39
N THR A 38 10.05 -18.03 -16.93
CA THR A 38 9.76 -16.74 -17.58
C THR A 38 9.57 -15.63 -16.53
N PRO A 39 10.66 -15.22 -15.83
CA PRO A 39 10.58 -14.37 -14.64
C PRO A 39 10.08 -12.94 -14.89
N VAL A 40 10.11 -12.52 -16.16
CA VAL A 40 9.50 -11.28 -16.67
C VAL A 40 8.62 -11.68 -17.84
N VAL A 41 7.31 -11.62 -17.64
CA VAL A 41 6.32 -12.14 -18.60
C VAL A 41 5.14 -11.19 -18.72
N LYS A 42 4.58 -11.05 -19.92
CA LYS A 42 3.43 -10.18 -20.15
C LYS A 42 2.14 -10.88 -19.76
N VAL A 43 1.33 -10.21 -18.97
CA VAL A 43 -0.04 -10.60 -18.65
C VAL A 43 -0.97 -9.71 -19.49
N GLN A 44 -1.89 -10.34 -20.22
CA GLN A 44 -2.88 -9.66 -21.06
C GLN A 44 -4.28 -10.21 -20.78
N PRO A 45 -5.34 -9.42 -20.96
CA PRO A 45 -6.69 -9.90 -20.72
C PRO A 45 -7.15 -10.82 -21.85
N ASP A 46 -7.92 -11.85 -21.52
CA ASP A 46 -8.59 -12.68 -22.55
C ASP A 46 -9.78 -11.96 -23.18
N THR A 47 -10.36 -11.00 -22.45
CA THR A 47 -11.43 -10.12 -22.93
C THR A 47 -10.85 -8.73 -23.20
N PRO A 48 -10.87 -8.24 -24.45
CA PRO A 48 -10.40 -6.89 -24.77
C PRO A 48 -11.05 -5.83 -23.88
N GLY A 49 -10.24 -4.91 -23.34
CA GLY A 49 -10.71 -3.80 -22.51
C GLY A 49 -10.93 -4.13 -21.03
N LEU A 50 -10.75 -5.39 -20.58
CA LEU A 50 -10.94 -5.76 -19.17
C LEU A 50 -9.89 -5.09 -18.25
N PHE A 51 -8.61 -5.13 -18.65
CA PHE A 51 -7.51 -4.42 -18.00
C PHE A 51 -6.38 -4.15 -19.00
N ASP A 52 -5.56 -3.14 -18.74
CA ASP A 52 -4.36 -2.88 -19.54
C ASP A 52 -3.30 -3.98 -19.36
N PRO A 53 -2.72 -4.54 -20.45
CA PRO A 53 -1.61 -5.49 -20.37
C PRO A 53 -0.45 -4.93 -19.54
N PHE A 54 0.21 -5.82 -18.79
CA PHE A 54 1.30 -5.44 -17.88
C PHE A 54 2.36 -6.53 -17.80
N TRP A 55 3.54 -6.14 -17.34
CA TRP A 55 4.64 -7.07 -17.09
C TRP A 55 4.57 -7.58 -15.66
N LEU A 56 4.47 -8.89 -15.50
CA LEU A 56 4.63 -9.58 -14.22
C LEU A 56 6.12 -9.86 -14.00
N VAL A 57 6.64 -9.34 -12.89
CA VAL A 57 8.05 -9.50 -12.48
C VAL A 57 8.09 -10.29 -11.18
N THR A 58 8.72 -11.45 -11.20
CA THR A 58 8.60 -12.42 -10.08
C THR A 58 9.90 -12.67 -9.31
N ARG A 59 11.05 -12.28 -9.86
CA ARG A 59 12.36 -12.40 -9.19
C ARG A 59 12.62 -11.24 -8.26
N TYR A 60 13.17 -11.55 -7.08
CA TYR A 60 13.53 -10.55 -6.06
C TYR A 60 14.45 -9.45 -6.62
N ASP A 61 15.53 -9.83 -7.32
CA ASP A 61 16.52 -8.87 -7.83
C ASP A 61 15.91 -7.91 -8.86
N ASP A 62 15.00 -8.39 -9.70
CA ASP A 62 14.30 -7.54 -10.67
C ASP A 62 13.31 -6.58 -10.00
N VAL A 63 12.55 -7.07 -9.02
CA VAL A 63 11.66 -6.22 -8.21
C VAL A 63 12.48 -5.14 -7.47
N MET A 64 13.62 -5.50 -6.89
CA MET A 64 14.50 -4.55 -6.20
C MET A 64 15.14 -3.54 -7.15
N ARG A 65 15.54 -3.97 -8.35
CA ARG A 65 16.07 -3.09 -9.40
C ARG A 65 15.02 -2.05 -9.82
N ILE A 66 13.82 -2.51 -10.15
CA ILE A 66 12.68 -1.65 -10.52
C ILE A 66 12.32 -0.69 -9.39
N SER A 67 12.28 -1.18 -8.14
CA SER A 67 11.93 -0.37 -6.98
C SER A 67 12.95 0.73 -6.64
N LYS A 68 14.20 0.59 -7.09
CA LYS A 68 15.26 1.59 -6.91
C LYS A 68 15.31 2.60 -8.05
N ASP A 69 14.96 2.20 -9.27
CA ASP A 69 14.97 3.05 -10.46
C ASP A 69 13.63 3.79 -10.66
N ASN A 70 13.38 4.75 -9.77
CA ASN A 70 12.15 5.56 -9.79
C ASN A 70 12.14 6.63 -10.91
N ALA A 71 13.23 6.77 -11.68
CA ALA A 71 13.28 7.67 -12.83
C ALA A 71 12.73 6.97 -14.08
N THR A 72 13.02 5.67 -14.23
CA THR A 72 12.48 4.85 -15.33
C THR A 72 11.12 4.26 -14.98
N PHE A 73 10.92 3.81 -13.75
CA PHE A 73 9.71 3.12 -13.30
C PHE A 73 8.89 4.04 -12.39
N LEU A 74 7.91 4.70 -13.00
CA LEU A 74 7.08 5.74 -12.39
C LEU A 74 5.86 5.14 -11.69
N ASN A 75 5.34 5.85 -10.69
CA ASN A 75 4.09 5.50 -10.01
C ASN A 75 2.89 6.08 -10.76
N ASN A 76 3.02 7.26 -11.38
CA ASN A 76 2.06 7.90 -12.28
C ASN A 76 2.60 7.81 -13.73
N PRO A 77 1.80 7.49 -14.78
CA PRO A 77 0.40 7.85 -14.98
C PRO A 77 -0.63 6.72 -14.82
N ARG A 78 -0.29 5.57 -14.22
CA ARG A 78 -1.20 4.42 -14.07
C ARG A 78 -1.46 4.11 -12.58
N PRO A 79 -2.51 3.38 -12.23
CA PRO A 79 -2.72 2.95 -10.84
C PRO A 79 -1.52 2.18 -10.28
N VAL A 80 -1.19 2.43 -9.02
CA VAL A 80 -0.08 1.76 -8.29
C VAL A 80 -0.46 0.39 -7.74
N VAL A 81 -1.75 0.04 -7.80
CA VAL A 81 -2.30 -1.29 -7.49
C VAL A 81 -2.97 -1.84 -8.74
N PHE A 82 -3.09 -3.16 -8.86
CA PHE A 82 -3.88 -3.70 -9.97
C PHE A 82 -5.34 -3.28 -9.83
N SER A 83 -5.94 -2.88 -10.95
CA SER A 83 -7.34 -2.50 -11.03
C SER A 83 -7.84 -2.82 -12.43
N PHE A 84 -9.09 -3.26 -12.53
CA PHE A 84 -9.80 -3.39 -13.80
C PHE A 84 -10.10 -2.01 -14.38
N ASN A 85 -10.21 -1.91 -15.71
CA ASN A 85 -10.42 -0.63 -16.39
C ASN A 85 -11.67 0.10 -15.90
N GLN A 86 -12.75 -0.63 -15.63
CA GLN A 86 -13.98 -0.06 -15.06
C GLN A 86 -13.75 0.63 -13.70
N ALA A 87 -12.92 0.07 -12.83
CA ALA A 87 -12.59 0.67 -11.53
C ALA A 87 -11.70 1.93 -11.68
N ILE A 88 -10.82 1.94 -12.68
CA ILE A 88 -9.99 3.10 -13.00
C ILE A 88 -10.86 4.24 -13.56
N GLU A 89 -11.77 3.93 -14.48
CA GLU A 89 -12.74 4.89 -15.03
C GLU A 89 -13.65 5.46 -13.96
N PHE A 90 -14.15 4.61 -13.06
CA PHE A 90 -14.89 5.02 -11.88
C PHE A 90 -14.08 5.99 -11.00
N SER A 91 -12.82 5.67 -10.72
CA SER A 91 -11.93 6.53 -9.92
C SER A 91 -11.72 7.89 -10.57
N ARG A 92 -11.51 7.91 -11.89
CA ARG A 92 -11.34 9.15 -12.67
C ARG A 92 -12.61 9.99 -12.67
N ALA A 93 -13.78 9.38 -12.82
CA ALA A 93 -15.06 10.07 -12.77
C ALA A 93 -15.33 10.66 -11.37
N ALA A 94 -14.98 9.93 -10.31
CA ALA A 94 -15.22 10.36 -8.94
C ALA A 94 -14.23 11.43 -8.44
N THR A 95 -12.96 11.37 -8.86
CA THR A 95 -11.88 12.15 -8.22
C THR A 95 -10.95 12.89 -9.18
N GLY A 96 -11.05 12.61 -10.49
CA GLY A 96 -10.08 13.07 -11.49
C GLY A 96 -8.76 12.29 -11.50
N SER A 97 -8.58 11.31 -10.61
CA SER A 97 -7.37 10.49 -10.51
C SER A 97 -7.61 9.04 -10.95
N ASN A 98 -6.52 8.32 -11.23
CA ASN A 98 -6.52 6.87 -11.46
C ASN A 98 -6.79 6.05 -10.19
N MET A 99 -6.86 6.71 -9.03
CA MET A 99 -7.07 6.11 -7.71
C MET A 99 -8.21 6.85 -7.00
N LEU A 100 -8.97 6.17 -6.12
CA LEU A 100 -10.02 6.81 -5.31
C LEU A 100 -9.48 7.79 -4.27
N VAL A 101 -8.25 7.56 -3.82
CA VAL A 101 -7.55 8.45 -2.91
C VAL A 101 -6.12 8.54 -3.41
N ASP A 102 -5.71 9.73 -3.80
CA ASP A 102 -4.29 10.00 -4.05
C ASP A 102 -3.59 10.09 -2.71
N SER A 103 -2.42 9.46 -2.63
CA SER A 103 -1.55 9.59 -1.47
C SER A 103 -0.10 9.74 -1.90
N LEU A 104 0.82 9.91 -0.95
CA LEU A 104 2.26 9.94 -1.25
C LEU A 104 2.71 8.82 -2.21
N VAL A 105 2.04 7.66 -2.19
CA VAL A 105 2.33 6.52 -3.06
C VAL A 105 2.13 6.80 -4.55
N VAL A 106 1.26 7.72 -4.96
CA VAL A 106 0.97 7.97 -6.38
C VAL A 106 1.92 8.99 -6.99
N PHE A 107 2.62 9.78 -6.16
CA PHE A 107 3.51 10.81 -6.66
C PHE A 107 4.86 10.25 -7.11
N ASP A 108 5.43 10.91 -8.13
CA ASP A 108 6.81 10.74 -8.57
C ASP A 108 7.64 12.01 -8.29
N ALA A 109 8.94 11.98 -8.59
CA ALA A 109 9.77 13.18 -8.54
C ALA A 109 9.25 14.25 -9.54
N PRO A 110 9.35 15.55 -9.19
CA PRO A 110 9.98 16.13 -8.00
C PRO A 110 9.05 16.24 -6.78
N ILE A 111 7.78 15.83 -6.89
CA ILE A 111 6.77 16.00 -5.85
C ILE A 111 7.03 15.01 -4.70
N HIS A 112 7.07 13.71 -4.99
CA HIS A 112 7.26 12.65 -3.99
C HIS A 112 8.37 12.90 -2.95
N PRO A 113 9.63 13.23 -3.33
CA PRO A 113 10.69 13.44 -2.34
C PRO A 113 10.43 14.64 -1.42
N LYS A 114 9.79 15.71 -1.90
CA LYS A 114 9.44 16.88 -1.08
C LYS A 114 8.45 16.49 0.02
N TYR A 115 7.40 15.77 -0.36
CA TYR A 115 6.34 15.35 0.55
C TYR A 115 6.81 14.26 1.51
N ARG A 116 7.56 13.27 1.02
CA ARG A 116 8.13 12.19 1.84
C ARG A 116 9.03 12.73 2.94
N LYS A 117 9.83 13.77 2.64
CA LYS A 117 10.76 14.37 3.59
C LYS A 117 10.06 14.95 4.82
N LEU A 118 8.80 15.41 4.69
CA LEU A 118 8.06 16.06 5.77
C LEU A 118 7.87 15.16 6.99
N THR A 119 7.55 13.88 6.77
CA THR A 119 7.26 12.93 7.85
C THR A 119 8.41 11.95 8.10
N GLN A 120 9.41 11.89 7.21
CA GLN A 120 10.50 10.92 7.27
C GLN A 120 11.26 10.95 8.61
N GLU A 121 11.53 12.14 9.16
CA GLU A 121 12.22 12.27 10.44
C GLU A 121 11.38 11.71 11.58
N TRP A 122 10.07 12.00 11.60
CA TRP A 122 9.15 11.51 12.62
C TRP A 122 9.10 9.96 12.65
N PHE A 123 9.16 9.31 11.49
CA PHE A 123 9.21 7.83 11.38
C PHE A 123 10.60 7.21 11.62
N MET A 124 11.62 7.97 12.01
CA MET A 124 12.93 7.40 12.33
C MET A 124 12.88 6.58 13.63
N PRO A 125 13.67 5.49 13.76
CA PRO A 125 13.64 4.61 14.93
C PRO A 125 13.76 5.33 16.28
N ARG A 126 14.60 6.37 16.35
CA ARG A 126 14.79 7.19 17.56
C ARG A 126 13.50 7.89 18.02
N ASN A 127 12.69 8.36 17.08
CA ASN A 127 11.44 9.06 17.39
C ASN A 127 10.34 8.05 17.73
N LEU A 128 10.27 6.92 17.01
CA LEU A 128 9.33 5.84 17.31
C LEU A 128 9.58 5.19 18.68
N ALA A 129 10.82 5.16 19.18
CA ALA A 129 11.14 4.66 20.51
C ALA A 129 10.40 5.42 21.64
N ARG A 130 10.03 6.69 21.41
CA ARG A 130 9.25 7.49 22.38
C ARG A 130 7.82 7.01 22.53
N LEU A 131 7.29 6.32 21.51
CA LEU A 131 5.93 5.77 21.52
C LEU A 131 5.87 4.39 22.17
N GLU A 132 7.02 3.77 22.49
CA GLU A 132 7.07 2.35 22.89
C GLU A 132 6.18 2.06 24.09
N ASP A 133 6.26 2.86 25.16
CA ASP A 133 5.46 2.65 26.38
C ASP A 133 3.96 2.79 26.11
N GLU A 134 3.57 3.78 25.31
CA GLU A 134 2.17 4.01 24.98
C GLU A 134 1.61 2.87 24.09
N LEU A 135 2.38 2.43 23.09
CA LEU A 135 2.00 1.32 22.21
C LEU A 135 2.00 -0.02 22.95
N ARG A 136 2.87 -0.19 23.94
CA ARG A 136 2.89 -1.34 24.85
C ARG A 136 1.64 -1.36 25.73
N ALA A 137 1.26 -0.21 26.28
CA ALA A 137 0.01 -0.08 27.04
C ALA A 137 -1.22 -0.35 26.15
N LEU A 138 -1.20 0.10 24.90
CA LEU A 138 -2.25 -0.19 23.92
C LEU A 138 -2.34 -1.68 23.58
N ALA A 139 -1.20 -2.36 23.45
CA ALA A 139 -1.15 -3.80 23.24
C ALA A 139 -1.71 -4.55 24.45
N ALA A 140 -1.30 -4.18 25.67
CA ALA A 140 -1.84 -4.75 26.91
C ALA A 140 -3.36 -4.63 26.98
N ARG A 141 -3.91 -3.43 26.77
CA ARG A 141 -5.37 -3.22 26.73
C ARG A 141 -6.07 -4.03 25.65
N THR A 142 -5.42 -4.27 24.51
CA THR A 142 -5.99 -5.09 23.44
C THR A 142 -6.06 -6.56 23.86
N VAL A 143 -5.00 -7.07 24.50
CA VAL A 143 -4.95 -8.44 25.04
C VAL A 143 -5.97 -8.59 26.18
N ASP A 144 -6.07 -7.63 27.10
CA ASP A 144 -7.03 -7.66 28.20
C ASP A 144 -8.45 -7.80 27.67
N ARG A 145 -8.82 -7.03 26.63
CA ARG A 145 -10.13 -7.15 25.99
C ARG A 145 -10.37 -8.49 25.33
N MET A 146 -9.36 -9.05 24.65
CA MET A 146 -9.44 -10.40 24.09
C MET A 146 -9.70 -11.45 25.20
N LEU A 147 -9.01 -11.33 26.35
CA LEU A 147 -9.19 -12.24 27.47
C LEU A 147 -10.59 -12.11 28.12
N GLU A 148 -11.13 -10.88 28.23
CA GLU A 148 -12.50 -10.70 28.70
C GLU A 148 -13.53 -11.32 27.74
N GLN A 149 -13.35 -11.20 26.43
CA GLN A 149 -14.21 -11.88 25.45
C GLN A 149 -14.13 -13.40 25.59
N ALA A 150 -12.93 -13.96 25.76
CA ALA A 150 -12.73 -15.39 25.94
C ALA A 150 -13.52 -15.96 27.13
N LYS A 151 -13.59 -15.23 28.26
CA LYS A 151 -14.40 -15.63 29.42
C LYS A 151 -15.88 -15.77 29.10
N THR A 152 -16.39 -14.97 28.17
CA THR A 152 -17.81 -15.01 27.76
C THR A 152 -18.09 -15.95 26.59
N SER A 153 -17.05 -16.37 25.87
CA SER A 153 -17.14 -17.17 24.64
C SER A 153 -16.62 -18.60 24.78
N GLY A 154 -16.40 -19.07 26.01
CA GLY A 154 -15.96 -20.46 26.27
C GLY A 154 -14.48 -20.70 25.96
N ASP A 155 -13.62 -19.73 26.27
CA ASP A 155 -12.16 -19.74 26.04
C ASP A 155 -11.73 -19.72 24.56
N GLU A 156 -12.66 -19.52 23.63
CA GLU A 156 -12.37 -19.34 22.20
C GLU A 156 -12.69 -17.91 21.74
N VAL A 157 -11.78 -17.33 20.94
CA VAL A 157 -11.95 -16.00 20.34
C VAL A 157 -11.38 -15.95 18.94
N ASP A 158 -11.98 -15.13 18.09
CA ASP A 158 -11.43 -14.80 16.78
C ASP A 158 -10.31 -13.76 16.93
N PHE A 159 -9.05 -14.20 16.87
CA PHE A 159 -7.88 -13.34 17.02
C PHE A 159 -7.85 -12.18 16.01
N VAL A 160 -8.44 -12.35 14.82
CA VAL A 160 -8.51 -11.28 13.82
C VAL A 160 -9.43 -10.17 14.27
N LYS A 161 -10.62 -10.52 14.78
CA LYS A 161 -11.60 -9.56 15.29
C LYS A 161 -11.11 -8.88 16.57
N GLU A 162 -10.49 -9.64 17.47
CA GLU A 162 -10.15 -9.13 18.80
C GLU A 162 -8.78 -8.41 18.86
N VAL A 163 -7.82 -8.82 18.01
CA VAL A 163 -6.43 -8.34 18.11
C VAL A 163 -5.92 -7.77 16.79
N SER A 164 -5.74 -8.58 15.74
CA SER A 164 -4.96 -8.15 14.58
C SER A 164 -5.66 -7.15 13.67
N GLY A 165 -7.00 -7.12 13.68
CA GLY A 165 -7.80 -6.09 13.04
C GLY A 165 -7.75 -4.76 13.77
N PRO A 166 -8.17 -4.68 15.05
CA PRO A 166 -8.27 -3.41 15.76
C PRO A 166 -6.95 -2.81 16.24
N TYR A 167 -5.94 -3.63 16.60
CA TYR A 167 -4.70 -3.08 17.17
C TYR A 167 -3.97 -2.12 16.22
N PRO A 168 -3.69 -2.48 14.95
CA PRO A 168 -3.03 -1.55 14.01
C PRO A 168 -3.85 -0.28 13.76
N LEU A 169 -5.19 -0.38 13.75
CA LEU A 169 -6.07 0.78 13.64
C LEU A 169 -5.83 1.77 14.78
N ARG A 170 -5.84 1.30 16.02
CA ARG A 170 -5.63 2.15 17.19
C ARG A 170 -4.22 2.76 17.23
N VAL A 171 -3.20 2.02 16.79
CA VAL A 171 -1.85 2.55 16.63
C VAL A 171 -1.84 3.72 15.65
N VAL A 172 -2.47 3.55 14.48
CA VAL A 172 -2.57 4.61 13.45
C VAL A 172 -3.36 5.81 13.97
N MET A 173 -4.47 5.59 14.68
CA MET A 173 -5.26 6.65 15.30
C MET A 173 -4.42 7.48 16.28
N GLN A 174 -3.66 6.81 17.14
CA GLN A 174 -2.82 7.47 18.13
C GLN A 174 -1.76 8.35 17.48
N ILE A 175 -1.05 7.86 16.45
CA ILE A 175 -0.02 8.65 15.78
C ILE A 175 -0.61 9.81 14.96
N LEU A 176 -1.86 9.69 14.51
CA LEU A 176 -2.60 10.74 13.79
C LEU A 176 -3.35 11.70 14.72
N GLY A 177 -3.29 11.50 16.04
CA GLY A 177 -4.02 12.34 16.98
C GLY A 177 -5.54 12.18 16.91
N VAL A 178 -6.03 11.07 16.34
CA VAL A 178 -7.44 10.70 16.29
C VAL A 178 -7.87 10.21 17.67
N PRO A 179 -8.95 10.77 18.25
CA PRO A 179 -9.36 10.41 19.59
C PRO A 179 -10.02 9.00 19.62
N PRO A 180 -9.90 8.24 20.72
CA PRO A 180 -10.35 6.85 20.78
C PRO A 180 -11.84 6.65 20.49
N GLU A 181 -12.69 7.62 20.81
CA GLU A 181 -14.14 7.59 20.55
C GLU A 181 -14.48 7.51 19.06
N ASP A 182 -13.58 7.92 18.17
CA ASP A 182 -13.75 7.88 16.73
C ASP A 182 -13.30 6.53 16.11
N GLU A 183 -12.96 5.52 16.91
CA GLU A 183 -12.49 4.20 16.42
C GLU A 183 -13.49 3.57 15.44
N PHE A 184 -14.78 3.55 15.78
CA PHE A 184 -15.81 3.00 14.91
C PHE A 184 -15.92 3.77 13.59
N ARG A 185 -15.81 5.09 13.64
CA ARG A 185 -15.83 5.95 12.45
C ARG A 185 -14.62 5.64 11.55
N MET A 186 -13.43 5.49 12.12
CA MET A 186 -12.23 5.14 11.36
C MET A 186 -12.31 3.73 10.76
N GLN A 187 -12.87 2.77 11.50
CA GLN A 187 -13.10 1.41 11.01
C GLN A 187 -14.04 1.41 9.79
N MET A 188 -15.16 2.13 9.87
CA MET A 188 -16.09 2.26 8.74
C MET A 188 -15.46 2.92 7.53
N LEU A 189 -14.77 4.04 7.73
CA LEU A 189 -14.12 4.78 6.63
C LEU A 189 -13.05 3.93 5.93
N THR A 190 -12.29 3.14 6.67
CA THR A 190 -11.18 2.34 6.12
C THR A 190 -11.69 1.11 5.37
N GLN A 191 -12.78 0.50 5.83
CA GLN A 191 -13.48 -0.58 5.11
C GLN A 191 -14.15 -0.07 3.83
N GLN A 192 -14.84 1.08 3.87
CA GLN A 192 -15.52 1.65 2.71
C GLN A 192 -14.55 2.11 1.61
N LEU A 193 -13.41 2.70 1.98
CA LEU A 193 -12.44 3.23 1.02
C LEU A 193 -11.51 2.15 0.43
N PHE A 194 -11.17 1.12 1.20
CA PHE A 194 -10.13 0.15 0.82
C PHE A 194 -10.59 -1.33 0.82
N GLY A 195 -11.78 -1.64 1.36
CA GLY A 195 -12.33 -2.98 1.47
C GLY A 195 -13.28 -3.39 0.33
N GLY A 196 -13.53 -2.51 -0.66
CA GLY A 196 -14.55 -2.72 -1.70
C GLY A 196 -14.33 -3.92 -2.64
N GLN A 197 -13.21 -4.64 -2.54
CA GLN A 197 -12.95 -5.88 -3.31
C GLN A 197 -13.25 -7.16 -2.52
N ASP A 198 -13.54 -7.06 -1.23
CA ASP A 198 -13.84 -8.18 -0.35
C ASP A 198 -15.31 -8.10 0.06
N LYS A 199 -16.12 -9.10 -0.30
CA LYS A 199 -17.55 -9.14 0.00
C LYS A 199 -17.84 -9.19 1.51
N ASP A 200 -16.91 -9.71 2.31
CA ASP A 200 -17.03 -9.76 3.77
C ASP A 200 -16.71 -8.39 4.40
N LEU A 201 -15.99 -7.52 3.68
CA LEU A 201 -15.62 -6.16 4.13
C LEU A 201 -16.46 -5.06 3.50
N SER A 202 -17.04 -5.31 2.32
CA SER A 202 -17.81 -4.31 1.60
C SER A 202 -19.04 -3.95 2.41
N GLY A 203 -19.70 -4.91 3.07
CA GLY A 203 -20.70 -4.71 4.15
C GLY A 203 -21.88 -3.78 3.85
N SER A 204 -21.95 -3.22 2.65
CA SER A 204 -22.68 -2.00 2.31
C SER A 204 -23.85 -2.26 1.38
N GLY A 205 -24.05 -3.50 0.96
CA GLY A 205 -25.05 -3.83 -0.08
C GLY A 205 -24.76 -3.17 -1.43
N MET A 206 -23.52 -2.69 -1.65
CA MET A 206 -23.09 -2.05 -2.90
C MET A 206 -23.27 -2.94 -4.14
N ASP A 207 -23.25 -4.27 -3.96
CA ASP A 207 -23.52 -5.25 -5.03
C ASP A 207 -24.92 -5.09 -5.67
N GLN A 208 -25.86 -4.44 -4.97
CA GLN A 208 -27.24 -4.22 -5.42
C GLN A 208 -27.50 -2.77 -5.87
N MET A 209 -26.48 -1.92 -5.89
CA MET A 209 -26.60 -0.49 -6.21
C MET A 209 -26.19 -0.19 -7.65
N THR A 210 -26.72 0.88 -8.23
CA THR A 210 -26.24 1.33 -9.56
C THR A 210 -24.83 1.91 -9.44
N PRO A 211 -24.02 1.89 -10.53
CA PRO A 211 -22.70 2.51 -10.53
C PRO A 211 -22.71 3.96 -10.04
N GLU A 212 -23.72 4.74 -10.40
CA GLU A 212 -23.87 6.14 -10.00
C GLU A 212 -24.12 6.28 -8.49
N GLN A 213 -24.92 5.40 -7.91
CA GLN A 213 -25.15 5.39 -6.46
C GLN A 213 -23.86 5.05 -5.70
N VAL A 214 -23.10 4.07 -6.21
CA VAL A 214 -21.79 3.72 -5.65
C VAL A 214 -20.82 4.90 -5.76
N VAL A 215 -20.77 5.61 -6.90
CA VAL A 215 -19.95 6.83 -7.05
C VAL A 215 -20.30 7.85 -5.97
N GLN A 216 -21.58 8.14 -5.77
CA GLN A 216 -22.02 9.15 -4.81
C GLN A 216 -21.70 8.77 -3.37
N ILE A 217 -21.89 7.50 -2.99
CA ILE A 217 -21.56 6.99 -1.66
C ILE A 217 -20.06 7.09 -1.40
N VAL A 218 -19.23 6.62 -2.35
CA VAL A 218 -17.77 6.66 -2.22
C VAL A 218 -17.26 8.09 -2.18
N ALA A 219 -17.73 8.97 -3.08
CA ALA A 219 -17.37 10.38 -3.08
C ALA A 219 -17.77 11.08 -1.78
N GLY A 220 -18.96 10.76 -1.23
CA GLY A 220 -19.40 11.26 0.07
C GLY A 220 -18.52 10.77 1.22
N ALA A 221 -18.14 9.50 1.22
CA ALA A 221 -17.22 8.93 2.22
C ALA A 221 -15.83 9.58 2.16
N VAL A 222 -15.29 9.77 0.96
CA VAL A 222 -14.02 10.49 0.73
C VAL A 222 -14.12 11.92 1.28
N LYS A 223 -15.17 12.67 0.93
CA LYS A 223 -15.37 14.03 1.44
C LYS A 223 -15.50 14.07 2.97
N THR A 224 -16.22 13.11 3.55
CA THR A 224 -16.38 13.00 5.01
C THR A 224 -15.05 12.74 5.71
N PHE A 225 -14.17 11.95 5.08
CA PHE A 225 -12.80 11.70 5.53
C PHE A 225 -11.94 12.96 5.43
N GLU A 226 -11.99 13.67 4.30
CA GLU A 226 -11.27 14.92 4.08
C GLU A 226 -11.64 15.99 5.11
N ASP A 227 -12.93 16.21 5.34
CA ASP A 227 -13.40 17.23 6.28
C ASP A 227 -12.99 16.90 7.72
N TYR A 228 -12.98 15.61 8.09
CA TYR A 228 -12.55 15.17 9.41
C TYR A 228 -11.06 15.45 9.66
N PHE A 229 -10.18 15.02 8.74
CA PHE A 229 -8.74 15.26 8.89
C PHE A 229 -8.36 16.73 8.70
N ALA A 230 -9.13 17.51 7.93
CA ALA A 230 -8.97 18.95 7.89
C ALA A 230 -9.27 19.60 9.26
N GLY A 231 -10.25 19.09 10.02
CA GLY A 231 -10.50 19.51 11.39
C GLY A 231 -9.31 19.22 12.32
N ILE A 232 -8.76 18.00 12.28
CA ILE A 232 -7.55 17.64 13.04
C ILE A 232 -6.38 18.56 12.64
N ALA A 233 -6.20 18.81 11.35
CA ALA A 233 -5.17 19.70 10.84
C ALA A 233 -5.29 21.13 11.40
N GLU A 234 -6.50 21.68 11.42
CA GLU A 234 -6.77 23.02 11.95
C GLU A 234 -6.55 23.09 13.46
N ASP A 235 -6.94 22.06 14.20
CA ASP A 235 -6.64 21.96 15.62
C ASP A 235 -5.13 21.92 15.87
N ARG A 236 -4.36 21.07 15.17
CA ARG A 236 -2.90 20.99 15.34
C ARG A 236 -2.11 22.21 14.88
N ARG A 237 -2.70 23.08 14.05
CA ARG A 237 -2.13 24.41 13.77
C ARG A 237 -2.30 25.37 14.94
N LYS A 238 -3.42 25.26 15.68
CA LYS A 238 -3.72 26.10 16.86
C LYS A 238 -3.06 25.56 18.13
N ASN A 239 -3.06 24.24 18.28
CA ASN A 239 -2.65 23.47 19.44
C ASN A 239 -1.67 22.36 19.01
N PRO A 240 -0.41 22.69 18.65
CA PRO A 240 0.55 21.68 18.20
C PRO A 240 0.85 20.63 19.28
N THR A 241 0.96 19.38 18.86
CA THR A 241 1.39 18.25 19.71
C THR A 241 2.63 17.57 19.09
N GLU A 242 3.08 16.45 19.66
CA GLU A 242 4.22 15.67 19.13
C GLU A 242 3.80 14.61 18.08
N ASP A 243 2.51 14.53 17.74
CA ASP A 243 1.98 13.54 16.80
C ASP A 243 2.34 13.85 15.33
N VAL A 244 2.19 12.87 14.44
CA VAL A 244 2.51 13.05 13.02
C VAL A 244 1.56 14.03 12.35
N ALA A 245 0.31 14.14 12.85
CA ALA A 245 -0.65 15.10 12.36
C ALA A 245 -0.15 16.54 12.57
N SER A 246 0.51 16.85 13.69
CA SER A 246 1.11 18.15 13.97
C SER A 246 2.27 18.47 13.04
N VAL A 247 3.08 17.47 12.72
CA VAL A 247 4.16 17.60 11.72
C VAL A 247 3.57 17.94 10.35
N ILE A 248 2.53 17.22 9.92
CA ILE A 248 1.87 17.46 8.63
C ILE A 248 1.16 18.83 8.63
N ALA A 249 0.54 19.22 9.74
CA ALA A 249 -0.24 20.46 9.86
C ALA A 249 0.53 21.73 9.64
N ASN A 250 1.75 21.71 10.16
CA ASN A 250 2.63 22.85 10.21
C ASN A 250 3.76 22.73 9.16
N ALA A 251 3.71 21.72 8.30
CA ALA A 251 4.67 21.52 7.23
C ALA A 251 4.55 22.59 6.13
N LEU A 252 5.70 23.03 5.63
CA LEU A 252 5.83 23.91 4.48
C LEU A 252 6.51 23.16 3.33
N VAL A 253 5.95 23.27 2.12
CA VAL A 253 6.56 22.82 0.88
C VAL A 253 6.78 24.04 0.00
N ASP A 254 8.03 24.27 -0.43
CA ASP A 254 8.41 25.44 -1.21
C ASP A 254 8.00 26.78 -0.56
N GLY A 255 8.07 26.84 0.78
CA GLY A 255 7.72 28.03 1.58
C GLY A 255 6.21 28.26 1.77
N GLN A 256 5.37 27.36 1.26
CA GLN A 256 3.91 27.46 1.37
C GLN A 256 3.34 26.36 2.27
N PRO A 257 2.27 26.63 3.04
CA PRO A 257 1.53 25.58 3.73
C PRO A 257 1.00 24.53 2.77
N LEU A 258 0.90 23.29 3.24
CA LEU A 258 0.23 22.24 2.47
C LEU A 258 -1.21 22.64 2.14
N PRO A 259 -1.63 22.54 0.87
CA PRO A 259 -3.02 22.76 0.49
C PRO A 259 -3.96 21.81 1.26
N ARG A 260 -5.19 22.26 1.54
CA ARG A 260 -6.20 21.46 2.24
C ARG A 260 -6.45 20.10 1.56
N ALA A 261 -6.42 20.09 0.22
CA ALA A 261 -6.58 18.86 -0.56
C ALA A 261 -5.40 17.88 -0.40
N THR A 262 -4.18 18.37 -0.14
CA THR A 262 -2.98 17.52 -0.06
C THR A 262 -2.75 16.94 1.33
N TRP A 263 -3.46 17.45 2.33
CA TRP A 263 -3.53 16.84 3.66
C TRP A 263 -4.10 15.42 3.60
N ARG A 264 -5.15 15.22 2.79
CA ARG A 264 -5.68 13.90 2.43
C ARG A 264 -4.57 12.98 1.91
N ASP A 265 -3.71 13.52 1.04
CA ASP A 265 -2.73 12.72 0.32
C ASP A 265 -1.56 12.27 1.21
N ILE A 266 -1.27 12.99 2.30
CA ILE A 266 -0.24 12.58 3.28
C ILE A 266 -0.83 11.68 4.37
N THR A 267 -2.03 11.96 4.90
CA THR A 267 -2.62 11.12 5.96
C THR A 267 -3.10 9.76 5.42
N SER A 268 -3.56 9.69 4.17
CA SER A 268 -3.86 8.43 3.48
C SER A 268 -2.64 7.62 3.03
N SER A 269 -1.41 8.17 3.20
CA SER A 269 -0.17 7.45 2.92
C SER A 269 0.29 6.53 4.06
N LEU A 270 -0.31 6.69 5.25
CA LEU A 270 -0.25 5.67 6.28
C LEU A 270 -0.96 4.42 5.77
N PRO A 271 -0.43 3.22 6.02
CA PRO A 271 -1.05 1.99 5.56
C PRO A 271 -2.50 1.98 6.07
N PRO A 272 -3.51 1.78 5.19
CA PRO A 272 -4.88 1.77 5.63
C PRO A 272 -5.02 0.66 6.69
N PRO A 273 -5.58 0.98 7.86
CA PRO A 273 -5.77 0.00 8.91
C PRO A 273 -6.68 -1.10 8.36
N GLY A 274 -6.20 -2.34 8.42
CA GLY A 274 -6.88 -3.48 7.82
C GLY A 274 -6.39 -3.91 6.43
N MET A 275 -5.38 -3.25 5.82
CA MET A 275 -4.50 -3.91 4.83
C MET A 275 -3.57 -4.90 5.55
N THR A 276 -4.18 -5.83 6.28
CA THR A 276 -3.51 -7.06 6.62
C THR A 276 -3.41 -7.85 5.31
N PRO A 277 -2.23 -8.35 4.92
CA PRO A 277 -2.12 -9.49 4.01
C PRO A 277 -3.17 -10.55 4.36
N PRO A 278 -3.69 -11.29 3.36
CA PRO A 278 -5.01 -11.91 3.38
C PRO A 278 -5.35 -12.54 4.72
N ARG A 279 -6.52 -12.17 5.26
CA ARG A 279 -7.10 -12.65 6.54
C ARG A 279 -7.16 -14.19 6.67
N GLN A 280 -6.81 -14.92 5.61
CA GLN A 280 -6.88 -16.37 5.48
C GLN A 280 -5.58 -17.05 5.02
N ALA A 281 -4.44 -16.34 4.90
CA ALA A 281 -3.17 -17.07 4.73
C ALA A 281 -2.98 -17.97 5.97
N PRO A 282 -2.73 -19.28 5.81
CA PRO A 282 -2.83 -20.23 6.90
C PRO A 282 -1.89 -19.82 8.03
N GLN A 283 -2.50 -19.33 9.13
CA GLN A 283 -1.83 -18.94 10.38
C GLN A 283 -0.85 -20.03 10.88
N ALA A 284 -1.02 -21.25 10.40
CA ALA A 284 -0.25 -22.44 10.71
C ALA A 284 1.23 -22.43 10.30
N ARG A 285 1.69 -21.63 9.31
CA ARG A 285 3.08 -21.77 8.79
C ARG A 285 4.11 -20.79 9.33
N CYS A 286 3.71 -19.73 10.03
CA CYS A 286 4.66 -18.76 10.60
C CYS A 286 4.92 -19.02 12.08
N ARG A 287 5.18 -20.29 12.41
CA ARG A 287 5.82 -20.61 13.68
C ARG A 287 7.28 -20.18 13.59
N ARG A 288 7.79 -19.51 14.63
CA ARG A 288 9.22 -19.24 14.79
C ARG A 288 9.94 -20.58 14.64
N SER A 289 10.75 -20.73 13.59
CA SER A 289 11.59 -21.92 13.46
C SER A 289 12.46 -22.00 14.72
N PRO A 290 12.64 -23.20 15.33
CA PRO A 290 13.57 -23.39 16.46
C PRO A 290 15.00 -22.92 16.14
N ALA A 291 15.34 -22.79 14.86
CA ALA A 291 16.63 -22.32 14.37
C ALA A 291 16.79 -20.78 14.33
N THR A 292 15.76 -20.00 14.66
CA THR A 292 15.86 -18.52 14.66
C THR A 292 16.59 -18.04 15.93
N PRO A 293 17.71 -17.29 15.84
CA PRO A 293 18.42 -16.77 17.01
C PRO A 293 17.49 -15.96 17.92
N ASN A 294 17.66 -16.09 19.24
CA ASN A 294 16.77 -15.45 20.21
C ASN A 294 16.67 -13.92 20.08
N ASN A 295 17.68 -13.28 19.49
CA ASN A 295 17.76 -11.83 19.32
C ASN A 295 17.13 -11.31 18.01
N THR A 296 16.58 -12.17 17.15
CA THR A 296 15.83 -11.70 15.97
C THR A 296 14.41 -11.30 16.40
N PRO A 297 13.98 -10.04 16.18
CA PRO A 297 12.61 -9.62 16.43
C PRO A 297 11.65 -10.52 15.65
N ALA A 298 10.62 -11.06 16.32
CA ALA A 298 9.63 -11.92 15.68
C ALA A 298 8.89 -11.22 14.51
N SER A 299 8.90 -9.89 14.48
CA SER A 299 8.27 -9.07 13.44
C SER A 299 8.85 -9.26 12.03
N ALA A 300 10.16 -9.49 11.89
CA ALA A 300 10.78 -9.61 10.56
C ALA A 300 10.40 -10.91 9.83
N PRO A 301 10.42 -12.10 10.47
CA PRO A 301 9.86 -13.32 9.89
C PRO A 301 8.36 -13.22 9.59
N ILE A 302 7.58 -12.57 10.46
CA ILE A 302 6.13 -12.38 10.27
C ILE A 302 5.86 -11.49 9.04
N ALA A 303 6.54 -10.36 8.89
CA ALA A 303 6.37 -9.48 7.73
C ALA A 303 6.75 -10.17 6.40
N ARG A 304 7.75 -11.07 6.44
CA ARG A 304 8.13 -11.87 5.26
C ARG A 304 7.09 -12.92 4.89
N CYS A 305 6.47 -13.52 5.90
CA CYS A 305 5.38 -14.48 5.74
C CYS A 305 4.11 -13.87 5.13
N PHE A 306 3.91 -12.57 5.37
CA PHE A 306 2.71 -11.88 4.96
C PHE A 306 3.07 -10.62 4.13
N PRO A 307 3.48 -10.80 2.87
CA PRO A 307 3.90 -9.69 2.02
C PRO A 307 2.71 -8.87 1.53
N ALA A 308 2.96 -7.60 1.21
CA ALA A 308 2.07 -6.86 0.32
C ALA A 308 1.99 -7.61 -1.02
N LEU A 309 0.76 -7.88 -1.50
CA LEU A 309 0.53 -8.83 -2.59
C LEU A 309 1.06 -8.33 -3.93
N SER A 310 0.92 -7.03 -4.23
CA SER A 310 1.51 -6.42 -5.44
C SER A 310 1.62 -4.89 -5.35
N ARG A 311 2.50 -4.32 -6.19
CA ARG A 311 2.56 -2.90 -6.54
C ARG A 311 2.89 -2.76 -8.02
N ARG A 312 2.40 -1.70 -8.65
CA ARG A 312 2.62 -1.40 -10.08
C ARG A 312 3.56 -0.21 -10.29
N ARG A 313 4.17 -0.23 -11.46
CA ARG A 313 5.00 0.83 -12.03
C ARG A 313 4.69 0.98 -13.51
N SER A 314 4.77 2.22 -13.99
CA SER A 314 4.72 2.55 -15.41
C SER A 314 6.13 2.80 -15.90
N ALA A 315 6.55 2.17 -16.98
CA ALA A 315 7.79 2.58 -17.64
C ALA A 315 7.57 3.99 -18.22
N GLY A 316 8.41 4.94 -17.81
CA GLY A 316 8.44 6.28 -18.39
C GLY A 316 8.94 6.24 -19.84
N PRO A 317 8.71 7.32 -20.61
CA PRO A 317 9.32 7.44 -21.93
C PRO A 317 10.85 7.32 -21.79
N ALA A 318 11.48 6.52 -22.66
CA ALA A 318 12.93 6.46 -22.70
C ALA A 318 13.47 7.89 -22.86
N PRO A 319 14.48 8.31 -22.08
CA PRO A 319 15.07 9.62 -22.28
C PRO A 319 15.51 9.73 -23.74
N CYS A 320 14.99 10.75 -24.43
CA CYS A 320 15.33 11.03 -25.82
C CYS A 320 16.85 11.16 -25.90
N SER A 321 17.53 10.17 -26.47
CA SER A 321 18.98 10.22 -26.63
C SER A 321 19.29 11.22 -27.74
N THR A 322 19.44 12.49 -27.41
CA THR A 322 19.93 13.50 -28.33
C THR A 322 21.40 13.18 -28.65
N SER A 323 21.60 12.63 -29.86
CA SER A 323 22.87 12.41 -30.58
C SER A 323 24.05 11.78 -29.82
N CYS A 324 24.24 10.47 -29.98
CA CYS A 324 25.61 9.92 -30.03
C CYS A 324 26.17 10.15 -31.44
N ALA A 325 26.84 11.29 -31.65
CA ALA A 325 27.80 11.40 -32.75
C ALA A 325 29.05 10.57 -32.41
N PRO A 326 29.61 9.78 -33.34
CA PRO A 326 30.78 8.96 -33.06
C PRO A 326 32.00 9.87 -32.83
N ARG A 327 32.62 9.77 -31.65
CA ARG A 327 33.95 10.37 -31.43
C ARG A 327 34.98 9.61 -32.28
N PRO A 328 35.84 10.29 -33.06
CA PRO A 328 36.90 9.63 -33.79
C PRO A 328 37.94 9.07 -32.80
N ARG A 329 38.34 7.82 -33.00
CA ARG A 329 39.46 7.19 -32.29
C ARG A 329 40.75 7.90 -32.73
N THR A 330 41.39 8.62 -31.84
CA THR A 330 42.81 8.96 -31.97
C THR A 330 43.63 7.95 -31.18
N SER A 331 44.29 7.06 -31.92
CA SER A 331 45.41 6.27 -31.44
C SER A 331 46.59 7.20 -31.19
N ASN A 332 47.14 7.20 -29.98
CA ASN A 332 48.52 7.60 -29.76
C ASN A 332 49.20 6.57 -28.86
N TRP A 333 49.93 5.68 -29.51
CA TRP A 333 51.02 4.91 -28.95
C TRP A 333 52.17 5.85 -28.58
N ALA A 334 52.68 5.72 -27.37
CA ALA A 334 54.04 6.14 -27.02
C ALA A 334 54.56 5.19 -25.94
N GLY A 335 55.17 4.08 -26.38
CA GLY A 335 56.07 3.28 -25.57
C GLY A 335 57.45 3.91 -25.57
N SER A 336 58.08 3.95 -24.40
CA SER A 336 59.47 4.35 -24.22
C SER A 336 60.33 3.12 -23.98
N ARG A 337 61.10 2.74 -25.02
CA ARG A 337 62.50 2.26 -25.04
C ARG A 337 62.74 1.37 -26.25
#